data_AF-A0A817TAL7-F1
#
_entry.id   AF-A0A817TAL7-F1
#
_cell.length_a   1.000
_cell.length_b   1.000
_cell.length_c   1.000
_cell.angle_alpha   90.00
_cell.angle_beta   90.00
_cell.angle_gamma   90.00
#
_symmetry.space_group_name_H-M   'P 1'
#
loop_
_entity.id
_entity.type
_entity.pdbx_description
1 polymer ?
#
loop_
_entity_poly.entity_id
_entity_poly.type
_entity_poly.pdbx_seq_one_letter_code
_entity_poly.pdbx_strand_id
1 'polypeptide(L)'
;MDILSDPSPAARTRYVDPTDTLILEEETQKIVLAGKIDINQLITGIVMAVHGYENDEGVFIVTVYCCKDLSIPKTLSPPTEDKYILFETSIIFNQLEYLINSLTRPTNLQCEQIKLILRNIVRFFVAGNSTESSD
;
A
#
# COMPACT_ATOMS: atom_id res chain seq x y z
N MET A 1 29.36 23.76 -31.10
CA MET A 1 29.49 22.89 -29.91
C MET A 1 28.09 22.70 -29.39
N ASP A 2 27.41 21.70 -29.94
CA ASP A 2 26.06 21.34 -29.50
C ASP A 2 26.20 20.65 -28.15
N ILE A 3 25.73 21.32 -27.10
CA ILE A 3 25.54 20.70 -25.79
C ILE A 3 24.33 19.80 -25.98
N LEU A 4 24.58 18.51 -26.22
CA LEU A 4 23.57 17.46 -26.11
C LEU A 4 22.93 17.61 -24.73
N SER A 5 21.74 18.19 -24.71
CA SER A 5 20.82 18.08 -23.59
C SER A 5 20.48 16.59 -23.47
N ASP A 6 21.16 15.89 -22.56
CA ASP A 6 20.80 14.50 -22.24
C ASP A 6 19.31 14.48 -21.92
N PRO A 7 18.50 13.61 -22.55
CA PRO A 7 17.10 13.50 -22.23
C PRO A 7 16.99 13.10 -20.75
N SER A 8 16.28 13.91 -19.97
CA SER A 8 15.98 13.57 -18.57
C SER A 8 15.42 12.15 -18.54
N PRO A 9 16.02 11.22 -17.77
CA PRO A 9 15.62 9.83 -17.81
C PRO A 9 14.13 9.73 -17.50
N ALA A 10 13.40 9.00 -18.34
CA ALA A 10 11.98 8.76 -18.14
C ALA A 10 11.73 8.28 -16.70
N ALA A 11 10.66 8.77 -16.08
CA ALA A 11 10.30 8.41 -14.71
C ALA A 11 10.36 6.88 -14.55
N ARG A 12 11.24 6.40 -13.66
CA ARG A 12 11.41 4.98 -13.44
C ARG A 12 10.11 4.42 -12.84
N THR A 13 9.59 3.35 -13.43
CA THR A 13 8.41 2.65 -12.92
C THR A 13 8.73 1.80 -11.68
N ARG A 14 9.99 1.39 -11.52
CA ARG A 14 10.52 0.68 -10.36
C ARG A 14 11.94 1.15 -10.07
N TYR A 15 12.30 1.18 -8.79
CA TYR A 15 13.62 1.61 -8.31
C TYR A 15 14.44 0.46 -7.71
N VAL A 16 13.99 -0.79 -7.87
CA VAL A 16 14.70 -1.98 -7.40
C VAL A 16 15.79 -2.37 -8.38
N ASP A 17 16.95 -2.78 -7.86
CA ASP A 17 18.08 -3.27 -8.63
C ASP A 17 18.60 -4.60 -8.04
N PRO A 18 18.97 -5.61 -8.86
CA PRO A 18 19.56 -6.86 -8.35
C PRO A 18 20.86 -6.67 -7.56
N THR A 19 21.51 -5.52 -7.68
CA THR A 19 22.72 -5.14 -6.93
C THR A 19 22.42 -4.40 -5.62
N ASP A 20 21.14 -4.18 -5.29
CA ASP A 20 20.73 -3.61 -4.02
C ASP A 20 21.22 -4.48 -2.86
N THR A 21 21.51 -3.82 -1.73
CA THR A 21 22.05 -4.48 -0.53
C THR A 21 21.16 -4.16 0.67
N LEU A 22 20.88 -5.17 1.50
CA LEU A 22 20.15 -4.99 2.76
C LEU A 22 21.13 -4.72 3.89
N ILE A 23 20.84 -3.67 4.67
CA ILE A 23 21.60 -3.30 5.85
C ILE A 23 20.65 -3.31 7.03
N LEU A 24 20.98 -4.08 8.07
CA LEU A 24 20.32 -4.02 9.35
C LEU A 24 20.94 -2.87 10.15
N GLU A 25 20.13 -1.85 10.44
CA GLU A 25 20.54 -0.70 11.24
C GLU A 25 19.96 -0.80 12.64
N GLU A 26 20.83 -0.74 13.65
CA GLU A 26 20.45 -0.46 15.03
C GLU A 26 20.99 0.92 15.44
N GLU A 27 20.76 1.35 16.69
CA GLU A 27 21.10 2.71 17.16
C GLU A 27 22.55 3.10 16.92
N THR A 28 23.50 2.17 17.03
CA THR A 28 24.94 2.44 16.90
C THR A 28 25.67 1.59 15.86
N GLN A 29 24.99 0.64 15.21
CA GLN A 29 25.64 -0.34 14.34
C GLN A 29 24.86 -0.59 13.05
N LYS A 30 25.61 -0.95 12.01
CA LYS A 30 25.09 -1.31 10.69
C LYS A 30 25.75 -2.60 10.23
N ILE A 31 24.95 -3.60 9.87
CA ILE A 31 25.43 -4.92 9.48
C ILE A 31 24.81 -5.27 8.12
N VAL A 32 25.63 -5.71 7.17
CA VAL A 32 25.16 -6.15 5.84
C VAL A 32 24.51 -7.52 5.99
N LEU A 33 23.32 -7.69 5.39
CA LEU A 33 22.60 -8.95 5.38
C LEU A 33 22.79 -9.68 4.04
N ALA A 34 23.05 -10.98 4.10
CA ALA A 34 23.09 -11.87 2.94
C ALA A 34 22.45 -13.23 3.26
N GLY A 35 22.40 -14.15 2.29
CA GLY A 35 21.88 -15.50 2.49
C GLY A 35 20.40 -15.64 2.15
N LYS A 36 19.61 -16.32 3.00
CA LYS A 36 18.20 -16.67 2.72
C LYS A 36 17.25 -15.51 3.06
N ILE A 37 17.42 -14.39 2.37
CA ILE A 37 16.62 -13.18 2.51
C ILE A 37 16.36 -12.58 1.11
N ASP A 38 15.11 -12.19 0.83
CA ASP A 38 14.74 -11.67 -0.50
C ASP A 38 14.82 -10.14 -0.54
N ILE A 39 15.88 -9.64 -1.17
CA ILE A 39 16.19 -8.21 -1.33
C ILE A 39 15.07 -7.49 -2.09
N ASN A 40 14.41 -8.15 -3.05
CA ASN A 40 13.38 -7.51 -3.88
C ASN A 40 12.02 -7.40 -3.21
N GLN A 41 11.83 -8.05 -2.05
CA GLN A 41 10.57 -8.03 -1.29
C GLN A 41 10.64 -7.16 -0.03
N LEU A 42 11.82 -6.64 0.30
CA LEU A 42 12.04 -5.79 1.45
C LEU A 42 12.25 -4.34 1.01
N ILE A 43 11.82 -3.41 1.86
CA ILE A 43 12.00 -1.98 1.66
C ILE A 43 12.66 -1.40 2.91
N THR A 44 13.32 -0.26 2.74
CA THR A 44 13.88 0.50 3.86
C THR A 44 12.78 0.88 4.85
N GLY A 45 13.08 0.75 6.15
CA GLY A 45 12.17 1.10 7.24
C GLY A 45 11.36 -0.07 7.82
N ILE A 46 11.49 -1.28 7.27
CA ILE A 46 10.91 -2.48 7.89
C ILE A 46 11.65 -2.81 9.19
N VAL A 47 10.90 -2.95 10.29
CA VAL A 47 11.39 -3.52 11.54
C VAL A 47 11.12 -5.02 11.54
N MET A 48 12.18 -5.81 11.66
CA MET A 48 12.13 -7.27 11.57
C MET A 48 13.16 -7.93 12.48
N ALA A 49 12.93 -9.20 12.82
CA ALA A 49 13.92 -10.04 13.48
C ALA A 49 14.61 -10.92 12.45
N VAL A 50 15.94 -11.06 12.58
CA VAL A 50 16.76 -11.93 11.74
C VAL A 50 17.50 -12.95 12.62
N HIS A 51 17.67 -14.16 12.10
CA HIS A 51 18.41 -15.24 12.74
C HIS A 51 19.44 -15.80 11.76
N GLY A 52 20.67 -15.97 12.22
CA GLY A 52 21.81 -16.29 11.36
C GLY A 52 23.13 -16.22 12.11
N TYR A 53 24.22 -16.06 11.36
CA TYR A 53 25.57 -15.95 11.89
C TYR A 53 26.38 -14.95 11.08
N GLU A 54 27.39 -14.35 11.70
CA GLU A 54 28.36 -13.48 11.04
C GLU A 54 29.46 -14.33 10.37
N ASN A 55 29.82 -14.01 9.13
CA ASN A 55 30.95 -14.63 8.44
C ASN A 55 32.27 -13.90 8.73
N ASP A 56 33.39 -14.43 8.22
CA ASP A 56 34.72 -13.84 8.43
C ASP A 56 34.90 -12.44 7.81
N GLU A 57 33.97 -11.99 6.96
CA GLU A 57 33.98 -10.67 6.31
C GLU A 57 33.09 -9.64 7.02
N GLY A 58 32.47 -10.00 8.16
CA GLY A 58 31.56 -9.12 8.90
C GLY A 58 30.15 -9.01 8.28
N VAL A 59 29.79 -9.91 7.36
CA VAL A 59 28.47 -10.01 6.75
C VAL A 59 27.62 -11.01 7.53
N PHE A 60 26.38 -10.64 7.84
CA PHE A 60 25.45 -11.51 8.54
C PHE A 60 24.67 -12.39 7.57
N ILE A 61 24.91 -13.70 7.66
CA ILE A 61 24.27 -14.73 6.84
C ILE A 61 22.94 -15.14 7.47
N VAL A 62 21.84 -14.65 6.89
CA VAL A 62 20.48 -14.90 7.33
C VAL A 62 20.05 -16.33 6.96
N THR A 63 19.54 -17.05 7.95
CA THR A 63 18.94 -18.39 7.79
C THR A 63 17.41 -18.35 7.86
N VAL A 64 16.88 -17.48 8.74
CA VAL A 64 15.45 -17.26 8.98
C VAL A 64 15.24 -15.79 9.34
N TYR A 65 14.12 -15.22 8.90
CA TYR A 65 13.68 -13.89 9.32
C TYR A 65 12.17 -13.86 9.53
N CYS A 66 11.69 -12.93 10.36
CA CYS A 66 10.27 -12.67 10.51
C CYS A 66 10.00 -11.18 10.73
N CYS A 67 8.85 -10.73 10.24
CA CYS A 67 8.33 -9.39 10.51
C CYS A 67 7.32 -9.46 11.67
N LYS A 68 7.03 -8.32 12.28
CA LYS A 68 5.99 -8.25 13.32
C LYS A 68 4.65 -8.70 12.75
N ASP A 69 4.08 -9.74 13.34
CA ASP A 69 2.75 -10.22 12.96
C ASP A 69 1.65 -9.20 13.28
N LEU A 70 0.54 -9.31 12.54
CA LEU A 70 -0.67 -8.58 12.86
C LEU A 70 -1.16 -8.98 14.25
N SER A 71 -1.62 -7.98 15.01
CA SER A 71 -2.27 -8.25 16.29
C SER A 71 -3.51 -9.12 16.08
N ILE A 72 -3.78 -10.01 17.03
CA ILE A 72 -4.96 -10.90 16.98
C ILE A 72 -6.21 -10.03 16.78
N PRO A 73 -6.94 -10.21 15.66
CA PRO A 73 -8.10 -9.38 15.37
C PRO A 73 -9.17 -9.60 16.44
N LYS A 74 -9.73 -8.50 16.95
CA LYS A 74 -10.86 -8.57 17.88
C LYS A 74 -12.07 -9.14 17.16
N THR A 75 -12.68 -10.18 17.71
CA THR A 75 -13.96 -10.68 17.21
C THR A 75 -15.04 -9.63 17.43
N LEU A 76 -15.73 -9.25 16.35
CA LEU A 76 -16.88 -8.37 16.39
C LEU A 76 -18.15 -9.19 16.24
N SER A 77 -19.19 -8.83 16.99
CA SER A 77 -20.54 -9.36 16.76
C SER A 77 -21.02 -8.89 15.38
N PRO A 78 -21.54 -9.80 14.54
CA PRO A 78 -22.04 -9.43 13.22
C PRO A 78 -23.27 -8.51 13.37
N PRO A 79 -23.50 -7.61 12.40
CA PRO A 79 -24.73 -6.83 12.38
C PRO A 79 -25.94 -7.75 12.18
N THR A 80 -27.11 -7.31 12.65
CA THR A 80 -28.37 -8.05 12.51
C THR A 80 -28.91 -8.07 11.09
N GLU A 81 -28.42 -7.17 10.23
CA GLU A 81 -28.76 -7.05 8.81
C GLU A 81 -27.53 -6.60 8.01
N ASP A 82 -27.53 -6.85 6.71
CA ASP A 82 -26.41 -6.50 5.83
C ASP A 82 -26.19 -4.99 5.78
N LYS A 83 -24.95 -4.56 6.05
CA LYS A 83 -24.49 -3.17 5.97
C LYS A 83 -23.26 -3.09 5.07
N TYR A 84 -23.21 -2.03 4.25
CA TYR A 84 -22.13 -1.84 3.29
C TYR A 84 -21.32 -0.58 3.57
N ILE A 85 -20.05 -0.63 3.22
CA ILE A 85 -19.14 0.52 3.24
C ILE A 85 -18.64 0.71 1.82
N LEU A 86 -18.76 1.93 1.30
CA LEU A 86 -18.26 2.28 -0.02
C LEU A 86 -16.86 2.88 0.10
N PHE A 87 -15.92 2.36 -0.69
CA PHE A 87 -14.55 2.87 -0.80
C PHE A 87 -14.33 3.44 -2.19
N GLU A 88 -13.76 4.63 -2.26
CA GLU A 88 -13.37 5.29 -3.51
C GLU A 88 -11.99 5.94 -3.32
N THR A 89 -11.09 5.82 -4.29
CA THR A 89 -9.68 6.26 -4.15
C THR A 89 -9.35 7.47 -5.01
N SER A 90 -10.11 7.71 -6.07
CA SER A 90 -9.80 8.75 -7.05
C SER A 90 -11.10 9.34 -7.55
N ILE A 91 -11.76 10.12 -6.70
CA ILE A 91 -12.98 10.80 -7.11
C ILE A 91 -12.65 12.18 -7.65
N ILE A 92 -12.82 12.33 -8.97
CA ILE A 92 -12.77 13.64 -9.62
C ILE A 92 -14.09 14.34 -9.30
N PHE A 93 -14.04 15.63 -8.93
CA PHE A 93 -15.19 16.38 -8.41
C PHE A 93 -16.46 16.28 -9.26
N ASN A 94 -16.31 16.15 -10.59
CA ASN A 94 -17.42 16.04 -11.54
C ASN A 94 -18.17 14.69 -11.46
N GLN A 95 -17.55 13.64 -10.91
CA GLN A 95 -18.18 12.32 -10.71
C GLN A 95 -18.82 12.18 -9.32
N LEU A 96 -18.43 13.02 -8.35
CA LEU A 96 -19.06 13.08 -7.03
C LEU A 96 -20.55 13.35 -7.12
N GLU A 97 -20.97 14.29 -7.97
CA GLU A 97 -22.37 14.67 -8.06
C GLU A 97 -23.25 13.50 -8.53
N TYR A 98 -22.79 12.73 -9.53
CA TYR A 98 -23.50 11.55 -10.00
C TYR A 98 -23.56 10.46 -8.92
N LEU A 99 -22.46 10.21 -8.22
CA LEU A 99 -22.39 9.23 -7.14
C LEU A 99 -23.30 9.63 -5.97
N ILE A 100 -23.24 10.88 -5.52
CA ILE A 100 -24.07 11.43 -4.46
C ILE A 100 -25.54 11.35 -4.86
N ASN A 101 -25.89 11.70 -6.09
CA ASN A 101 -27.27 11.59 -6.57
C ASN A 101 -27.74 10.13 -6.60
N SER A 102 -26.89 9.18 -6.99
CA SER A 102 -27.21 7.76 -6.99
C SER A 102 -27.40 7.20 -5.56
N LEU A 103 -26.58 7.66 -4.60
CA LEU A 103 -26.66 7.27 -3.20
C LEU A 103 -27.86 7.89 -2.47
N THR A 104 -28.16 9.16 -2.72
CA THR A 104 -29.23 9.90 -2.02
C THR A 104 -30.60 9.71 -2.64
N ARG A 105 -30.67 9.43 -3.96
CA ARG A 105 -31.91 9.22 -4.72
C ARG A 105 -31.87 7.92 -5.53
N PRO A 106 -31.76 6.76 -4.88
CA PRO A 106 -31.65 5.47 -5.58
C PRO A 106 -32.94 5.10 -6.34
N THR A 107 -34.07 5.79 -6.11
CA THR A 107 -35.35 5.54 -6.79
C THR A 107 -35.28 5.66 -8.31
N ASN A 108 -34.32 6.43 -8.83
CA ASN A 108 -34.14 6.64 -10.27
C ASN A 108 -33.38 5.48 -10.96
N LEU A 109 -32.83 4.53 -10.20
CA LEU A 109 -32.23 3.33 -10.78
C LEU A 109 -33.31 2.34 -11.21
N GLN A 110 -33.08 1.60 -12.28
CA GLN A 110 -34.01 0.56 -12.74
C GLN A 110 -33.84 -0.77 -11.97
N CYS A 111 -32.67 -1.00 -11.38
CA CYS A 111 -32.34 -2.26 -10.71
C CYS A 111 -32.66 -2.21 -9.21
N GLU A 112 -33.70 -2.94 -8.78
CA GLU A 112 -34.10 -3.05 -7.37
C GLU A 112 -33.00 -3.62 -6.48
N GLN A 113 -32.19 -4.56 -7.00
CA GLN A 113 -31.06 -5.12 -6.24
C GLN A 113 -30.03 -4.03 -5.89
N ILE A 114 -29.71 -3.14 -6.84
CA ILE A 114 -28.77 -2.03 -6.60
C ILE A 114 -29.37 -1.05 -5.59
N LYS A 115 -30.68 -0.78 -5.65
CA LYS A 115 -31.35 0.10 -4.67
C LYS A 115 -31.23 -0.44 -3.23
N LEU A 116 -31.40 -1.75 -3.05
CA LEU A 116 -31.29 -2.39 -1.74
C LEU A 116 -29.87 -2.26 -1.18
N ILE A 117 -28.84 -2.47 -2.00
CA ILE A 117 -27.44 -2.28 -1.61
C ILE A 117 -27.17 -0.82 -1.23
N LEU A 118 -27.54 0.13 -2.09
CA LEU A 118 -27.29 1.56 -1.87
C LEU A 118 -27.97 2.07 -0.59
N ARG A 119 -29.18 1.59 -0.29
CA ARG A 119 -29.91 1.91 0.96
C ARG A 119 -29.21 1.44 2.22
N ASN A 120 -28.42 0.37 2.11
CA ASN A 120 -27.71 -0.24 3.24
C ASN A 120 -26.26 0.22 3.35
N ILE A 121 -25.80 1.18 2.52
CA ILE A 121 -24.50 1.82 2.69
C ILE A 121 -24.55 2.74 3.92
N VAL A 122 -23.68 2.48 4.90
CA VAL A 122 -23.62 3.24 6.16
C VAL A 122 -22.48 4.25 6.21
N ARG A 123 -21.48 4.09 5.34
CA ARG A 123 -20.31 4.96 5.29
C ARG A 123 -19.68 4.99 3.90
N PHE A 124 -19.23 6.17 3.52
CA PHE A 124 -18.42 6.40 2.33
C PHE A 124 -17.02 6.86 2.74
N PHE A 125 -15.99 6.16 2.29
CA PHE A 125 -14.59 6.51 2.49
C PHE A 125 -13.97 6.94 1.17
N VAL A 126 -13.37 8.13 1.17
CA VAL A 126 -12.51 8.59 0.08
C VAL A 126 -11.06 8.45 0.53
N ALA A 127 -10.31 7.60 -0.16
CA ALA A 127 -8.94 7.23 0.18
C ALA A 127 -7.93 7.94 -0.75
N GLY A 128 -7.63 9.21 -0.42
CA GLY A 128 -6.59 9.99 -1.09
C GLY A 128 -6.98 10.53 -2.46
N ASN A 129 -6.00 11.17 -3.13
CA ASN A 129 -6.05 11.64 -4.52
C ASN A 129 -7.32 12.40 -4.96
N SER A 130 -7.96 13.14 -4.05
CA SER A 130 -9.24 13.82 -4.33
C SER A 130 -9.09 15.20 -4.95
N THR A 131 -7.86 15.73 -5.01
CA THR A 131 -7.51 16.98 -5.65
C THR A 131 -6.27 16.74 -6.51
N GLU A 132 -6.46 16.59 -7.81
CA GLU A 132 -5.34 16.66 -8.75
C GLU A 132 -4.98 18.14 -8.94
N SER A 133 -3.78 18.54 -8.52
CA SER A 133 -3.18 19.78 -9.00
C SER A 133 -2.62 19.50 -10.39
N SER A 134 -3.25 20.05 -11.42
CA SER A 134 -2.65 20.11 -12.75
C SER A 134 -1.54 21.16 -12.69
N ASP A 135 -0.30 20.73 -12.52
CA ASP A 135 0.89 21.51 -12.88
C ASP A 135 1.28 21.23 -14.34
#